data_AF-F4KQY0-F1
#
_entry.id   AF-F4KQY0-F1
#
_cell.length_a   1.000
_cell.length_b   1.000
_cell.length_c   1.000
_cell.angle_alpha   90.00
_cell.angle_beta   90.00
_cell.angle_gamma   90.00
#
_symmetry.space_group_name_H-M   'P 1'
#
loop_
_entity.id
_entity.type
_entity.pdbx_description
1 polymer ?
#
loop_
_entity_poly.entity_id
_entity_poly.type
_entity_poly.pdbx_seq_one_letter_code
_entity_poly.pdbx_strand_id
1 'polypeptide(L)'
;MNSKGLFLLLLCLLTACSNHSAAQKEDTEANYYTQGNTNRTAAEWEPAKGTLVAWPLALPHKLLVELAKDNHLYTLVENDSIKKEAQKWYAQWGIEASQNTFVYVPRGIDFWWVRDWGPSAIFTPDGKMKLADANCLYVPPRAKSGCSDSLYSLFSDTPHEVLKSAIDDATILPLGKGLDLDVLNLPFINTGGNFMTDGLGTAFSTCILPSENKFHQTPEAQYFKLNKELQGITNYHIVSNFEKLGIQHIDCFMKLLDEERILVAEPPADHELYPVYENIVQNELKKLKTVYGRPYEILRLKTDRYEGEQLAAYSNSIIVNKTIYVPLFQIKADRVALQTWRKVMPGYTVKGFEFALKDEPFLAPGMKEQYSSGYGWKSGDALHCRTRAVWDKEMLFISVKRVDKVVDAEHRNIVYTTIIDYSKKGLVKDKAQLFWRAEGETNWRSAALNPSENPTHFFYEIPYHQKGANIEYYIVAESKSGRKETQPRTAPVGTYHFKIE
;
A
#
# COMPACT_ATOMS: atom_id res chain seq x y z
N MET A 1 50.98 35.62 -49.55
CA MET A 1 49.58 35.91 -49.93
C MET A 1 49.13 34.87 -50.95
N ASN A 2 48.28 33.95 -50.47
CA ASN A 2 47.44 32.93 -51.13
C ASN A 2 47.83 32.35 -52.50
N SER A 3 48.46 31.17 -52.43
CA SER A 3 48.48 30.14 -53.48
C SER A 3 47.31 29.17 -53.25
N LYS A 4 46.45 29.01 -54.25
CA LYS A 4 45.37 28.01 -54.29
C LYS A 4 45.93 26.69 -54.83
N GLY A 5 45.97 25.66 -53.99
CA GLY A 5 46.30 24.29 -54.38
C GLY A 5 45.16 23.35 -53.99
N LEU A 6 44.41 22.90 -54.99
CA LEU A 6 43.47 21.79 -54.89
C LEU A 6 44.30 20.51 -54.85
N PHE A 7 44.27 19.75 -53.75
CA PHE A 7 44.88 18.42 -53.67
C PHE A 7 43.85 17.42 -53.17
N LEU A 8 43.50 16.50 -54.07
CA LEU A 8 42.75 15.29 -53.82
C LEU A 8 43.76 14.22 -53.37
N LEU A 9 43.56 13.58 -52.22
CA LEU A 9 44.26 12.32 -51.90
C LEU A 9 43.35 11.38 -51.10
N LEU A 10 43.10 10.22 -51.72
CA LEU A 10 42.58 8.99 -51.14
C LEU A 10 43.56 8.43 -50.09
N LEU A 11 43.07 7.78 -49.02
CA LEU A 11 43.45 6.39 -48.69
C LEU A 11 42.67 5.77 -47.50
N CYS A 12 42.18 4.54 -47.74
CA CYS A 12 42.09 3.34 -46.88
C CYS A 12 41.34 3.38 -45.53
N LEU A 13 40.18 2.71 -45.43
CA LEU A 13 39.99 1.28 -45.06
C LEU A 13 40.20 1.01 -43.56
N LEU A 14 39.12 0.64 -42.86
CA LEU A 14 39.00 -0.66 -42.18
C LEU A 14 37.57 -0.88 -41.64
N THR A 15 37.00 -1.99 -42.09
CA THR A 15 35.78 -2.64 -41.63
C THR A 15 35.97 -3.26 -40.24
N ALA A 16 35.01 -3.09 -39.34
CA ALA A 16 34.61 -4.12 -38.39
C ALA A 16 33.17 -3.85 -37.93
N CYS A 17 32.21 -4.48 -38.61
CA CYS A 17 30.90 -4.72 -38.02
C CYS A 17 31.08 -5.81 -36.96
N SER A 18 30.99 -5.45 -35.68
CA SER A 18 30.82 -6.41 -34.60
C SER A 18 29.39 -6.30 -34.08
N ASN A 19 28.66 -7.38 -34.33
CA ASN A 19 27.34 -7.69 -33.78
C ASN A 19 27.28 -7.33 -32.29
N HIS A 20 26.50 -6.31 -31.93
CA HIS A 20 25.92 -6.23 -30.59
C HIS A 20 24.69 -7.14 -30.56
N SER A 21 24.94 -8.45 -30.41
CA SER A 21 23.94 -9.29 -29.76
C SER A 21 23.80 -8.74 -28.35
N ALA A 22 22.67 -8.11 -28.07
CA ALA A 22 22.24 -7.85 -26.71
C ALA A 22 22.03 -9.22 -26.04
N ALA A 23 23.11 -9.78 -25.48
CA ALA A 23 23.00 -10.84 -24.51
C ALA A 23 22.20 -10.24 -23.35
N GLN A 24 20.94 -10.67 -23.21
CA GLN A 24 20.24 -10.60 -21.95
C GLN A 24 21.19 -11.18 -20.91
N LYS A 25 21.71 -10.32 -20.03
CA LYS A 25 22.26 -10.79 -18.77
C LYS A 25 21.11 -11.47 -18.07
N GLU A 26 21.10 -12.80 -18.06
CA GLU A 26 20.33 -13.57 -17.11
C GLU A 26 20.58 -12.97 -15.72
N ASP A 27 19.52 -12.48 -15.08
CA ASP A 27 19.58 -12.05 -13.70
C ASP A 27 19.62 -13.33 -12.84
N THR A 28 20.79 -13.96 -12.80
CA THR A 28 21.07 -15.28 -12.21
C THR A 28 21.10 -15.30 -10.68
N GLU A 29 20.88 -14.18 -10.00
CA GLU A 29 20.74 -14.21 -8.54
C GLU A 29 19.31 -14.57 -8.15
N ALA A 30 19.19 -15.52 -7.22
CA ALA A 30 17.97 -15.80 -6.49
C ALA A 30 17.65 -14.59 -5.60
N ASN A 31 17.30 -13.46 -6.21
CA ASN A 31 16.93 -12.23 -5.56
C ASN A 31 15.55 -12.43 -4.93
N TYR A 32 15.54 -13.00 -3.72
CA TYR A 32 14.36 -13.19 -2.87
C TYR A 32 14.44 -12.25 -1.67
N TYR A 33 13.28 -11.92 -1.11
CA TYR A 33 13.22 -11.07 0.06
C TYR A 33 13.74 -11.80 1.30
N THR A 34 14.55 -11.13 2.12
CA THR A 34 14.98 -11.64 3.42
C THR A 34 14.75 -10.54 4.45
N GLN A 35 14.09 -10.84 5.57
CA GLN A 35 14.01 -9.86 6.66
C GLN A 35 15.39 -9.57 7.27
N GLY A 36 16.32 -10.52 7.19
CA GLY A 36 17.69 -10.38 7.68
C GLY A 36 17.72 -9.98 9.16
N ASN A 37 18.68 -9.13 9.52
CA ASN A 37 18.82 -8.54 10.85
C ASN A 37 18.21 -7.13 10.94
N THR A 38 17.27 -6.80 10.06
CA THR A 38 16.61 -5.50 10.01
C THR A 38 15.14 -5.59 10.41
N ASN A 39 14.58 -4.46 10.84
CA ASN A 39 13.14 -4.33 11.00
C ASN A 39 12.44 -4.48 9.63
N ARG A 40 11.15 -4.81 9.64
CA ARG A 40 10.30 -4.88 8.45
C ARG A 40 8.96 -4.23 8.73
N THR A 41 8.62 -3.20 7.98
CA THR A 41 7.28 -2.60 8.03
C THR A 41 6.32 -3.44 7.19
N ALA A 42 5.14 -3.75 7.70
CA ALA A 42 4.15 -4.56 6.98
C ALA A 42 3.45 -3.77 5.87
N ALA A 43 3.21 -4.41 4.73
CA ALA A 43 2.34 -3.87 3.69
C ALA A 43 0.86 -3.93 4.11
N GLU A 44 0.03 -3.10 3.47
CA GLU A 44 -1.40 -3.06 3.80
C GLU A 44 -2.13 -4.37 3.48
N TRP A 45 -1.77 -5.02 2.36
CA TRP A 45 -2.38 -6.28 1.98
C TRP A 45 -1.86 -7.46 2.81
N GLU A 46 -1.10 -7.30 3.89
CA GLU A 46 -0.64 -8.40 4.75
C GLU A 46 -1.74 -8.89 5.72
N PRO A 47 -1.61 -10.08 6.36
CA PRO A 47 -2.67 -10.61 7.21
C PRO A 47 -2.99 -9.67 8.38
N ALA A 48 -4.27 -9.38 8.56
CA ALA A 48 -4.77 -8.47 9.58
C ALA A 48 -5.84 -9.14 10.44
N LYS A 49 -5.86 -8.81 11.73
CA LYS A 49 -6.95 -9.17 12.64
C LYS A 49 -8.22 -8.37 12.34
N GLY A 50 -8.08 -7.16 11.81
CA GLY A 50 -9.21 -6.27 11.67
C GLY A 50 -8.88 -4.87 11.19
N THR A 51 -9.82 -3.97 11.43
CA THR A 51 -9.72 -2.55 11.04
C THR A 51 -9.90 -1.65 12.26
N LEU A 52 -8.99 -0.70 12.42
CA LEU A 52 -9.02 0.37 13.38
C LEU A 52 -9.85 1.54 12.83
N VAL A 53 -10.80 2.00 13.63
CA VAL A 53 -11.67 3.17 13.36
C VAL A 53 -11.81 4.03 14.61
N ALA A 54 -12.17 5.30 14.44
CA ALA A 54 -12.39 6.22 15.55
C ALA A 54 -13.88 6.48 15.79
N TRP A 55 -14.23 6.68 17.06
CA TRP A 55 -15.54 7.19 17.49
C TRP A 55 -15.37 8.47 18.35
N PRO A 56 -16.07 9.58 18.08
CA PRO A 56 -17.25 9.74 17.20
C PRO A 56 -17.01 9.51 15.72
N LEU A 57 -18.03 8.97 15.04
CA LEU A 57 -17.90 8.38 13.72
C LEU A 57 -17.83 9.40 12.57
N ALA A 58 -16.77 9.31 11.77
CA ALA A 58 -16.59 10.04 10.50
C ALA A 58 -16.57 9.09 9.28
N LEU A 59 -17.34 8.01 9.33
CA LEU A 59 -17.47 6.98 8.30
C LEU A 59 -18.95 6.62 8.12
N PRO A 60 -19.38 6.10 6.95
CA PRO A 60 -20.75 5.64 6.78
C PRO A 60 -21.03 4.43 7.67
N HIS A 61 -22.18 4.40 8.35
CA HIS A 61 -22.49 3.28 9.26
C HIS A 61 -22.50 1.92 8.55
N LYS A 62 -22.91 1.88 7.28
CA LYS A 62 -22.91 0.66 6.45
C LYS A 62 -21.50 0.09 6.26
N LEU A 63 -20.48 0.94 6.17
CA LEU A 63 -19.10 0.50 6.12
C LEU A 63 -18.69 -0.19 7.43
N LEU A 64 -19.07 0.38 8.58
CA LEU A 64 -18.74 -0.21 9.87
C LEU A 64 -19.37 -1.59 10.07
N VAL A 65 -20.64 -1.74 9.66
CA VAL A 65 -21.32 -3.03 9.68
C VAL A 65 -20.56 -4.06 8.84
N GLU A 66 -20.16 -3.70 7.61
CA GLU A 66 -19.44 -4.62 6.73
C GLU A 66 -18.01 -4.90 7.22
N LEU A 67 -17.30 -3.91 7.79
CA LEU A 67 -15.96 -4.10 8.38
C LEU A 67 -16.01 -5.09 9.56
N ALA A 68 -17.00 -4.93 10.47
CA ALA A 68 -17.17 -5.80 11.63
C ALA A 68 -17.72 -7.19 11.28
N LYS A 69 -18.40 -7.32 10.14
CA LYS A 69 -18.89 -8.61 9.61
C LYS A 69 -17.78 -9.40 8.94
N ASP A 70 -16.97 -8.74 8.11
CA ASP A 70 -15.91 -9.40 7.35
C ASP A 70 -14.67 -9.70 8.20
N ASN A 71 -14.37 -8.84 9.18
CA ASN A 71 -13.18 -8.90 10.03
C ASN A 71 -13.53 -8.44 11.46
N HIS A 72 -12.54 -8.28 12.32
CA HIS A 72 -12.74 -7.65 13.63
C HIS A 72 -12.69 -6.12 13.54
N LEU A 73 -13.52 -5.42 14.30
CA LEU A 73 -13.45 -3.97 14.43
C LEU A 73 -12.67 -3.60 15.69
N TYR A 74 -11.79 -2.60 15.58
CA TYR A 74 -11.12 -1.98 16.71
C TYR A 74 -11.57 -0.53 16.77
N THR A 75 -12.45 -0.20 17.72
CA THR A 75 -13.02 1.15 17.85
C THR A 75 -12.30 1.94 18.93
N LEU A 76 -11.66 3.03 18.52
CA LEU A 76 -11.01 3.98 19.41
C LEU A 76 -12.05 4.88 20.07
N VAL A 77 -11.93 5.05 21.38
CA VAL A 77 -12.84 5.86 22.20
C VAL A 77 -12.07 6.63 23.26
N GLU A 78 -12.52 7.84 23.58
CA GLU A 78 -11.83 8.69 24.57
C GLU A 78 -12.06 8.20 26.01
N ASN A 79 -13.28 7.77 26.32
CA ASN A 79 -13.71 7.43 27.67
C ASN A 79 -14.98 6.57 27.66
N ASP A 80 -15.45 6.15 28.83
CA ASP A 80 -16.62 5.29 28.98
C ASP A 80 -17.93 5.90 28.46
N SER A 81 -18.06 7.23 28.49
CA SER A 81 -19.25 7.90 27.95
C SER A 81 -19.32 7.74 26.43
N ILE A 82 -18.19 8.01 25.75
CA ILE A 82 -18.04 7.86 24.31
C ILE A 82 -18.20 6.39 23.89
N LYS A 83 -17.63 5.46 24.66
CA LYS A 83 -17.84 4.02 24.46
C LYS A 83 -19.31 3.62 24.53
N LYS A 84 -20.05 4.08 25.55
CA LYS A 84 -21.48 3.76 25.70
C LYS A 84 -22.31 4.28 24.54
N GLU A 85 -21.98 5.45 24.00
CA GLU A 85 -22.62 5.99 22.80
C GLU A 85 -22.36 5.10 21.58
N ALA A 86 -21.09 4.74 21.33
CA ALA A 86 -20.72 3.84 20.24
C ALA A 86 -21.45 2.50 20.36
N GLN A 87 -21.49 1.91 21.56
CA GLN A 87 -22.20 0.65 21.84
C GLN A 87 -23.69 0.73 21.54
N LYS A 88 -24.35 1.85 21.86
CA LYS A 88 -25.77 2.07 21.55
C LYS A 88 -26.01 2.01 20.04
N TRP A 89 -25.19 2.71 19.25
CA TRP A 89 -25.33 2.71 17.80
C TRP A 89 -24.95 1.37 17.17
N TYR A 90 -23.89 0.73 17.65
CA TYR A 90 -23.46 -0.60 17.19
C TYR A 90 -24.55 -1.64 17.41
N ALA A 91 -25.20 -1.64 18.58
CA ALA A 91 -26.35 -2.51 18.85
C ALA A 91 -27.53 -2.23 17.89
N GLN A 92 -27.79 -0.98 17.54
CA GLN A 92 -28.84 -0.62 16.57
C GLN A 92 -28.49 -1.06 15.14
N TRP A 93 -27.22 -1.08 14.78
CA TRP A 93 -26.73 -1.50 13.45
C TRP A 93 -26.44 -3.00 13.35
N GLY A 94 -26.62 -3.76 14.43
CA GLY A 94 -26.37 -5.21 14.46
C GLY A 94 -24.88 -5.58 14.51
N ILE A 95 -24.03 -4.70 15.03
CA ILE A 95 -22.62 -5.01 15.31
C ILE A 95 -22.55 -5.62 16.72
N GLU A 96 -22.25 -6.91 16.78
CA GLU A 96 -22.18 -7.66 18.03
C GLU A 96 -20.94 -7.29 18.85
N ALA A 97 -21.03 -7.40 20.17
CA ALA A 97 -19.90 -7.11 21.07
C ALA A 97 -18.67 -7.98 20.78
N SER A 98 -18.87 -9.21 20.27
CA SER A 98 -17.77 -10.11 19.89
C SER A 98 -17.04 -9.68 18.61
N GLN A 99 -17.63 -8.80 17.80
CA GLN A 99 -17.05 -8.31 16.54
C GLN A 99 -16.26 -7.01 16.73
N ASN A 100 -16.25 -6.44 17.94
CA ASN A 100 -15.58 -5.18 18.20
C ASN A 100 -14.81 -5.16 19.51
N THR A 101 -13.58 -4.65 19.47
CA THR A 101 -12.78 -4.30 20.65
C THR A 101 -12.72 -2.79 20.79
N PHE A 102 -13.09 -2.27 21.96
CA PHE A 102 -12.89 -0.85 22.27
C PHE A 102 -11.49 -0.62 22.84
N VAL A 103 -10.81 0.41 22.33
CA VAL A 103 -9.47 0.81 22.80
C VAL A 103 -9.54 2.27 23.26
N TYR A 104 -9.08 2.52 24.50
CA TYR A 104 -9.13 3.85 25.10
C TYR A 104 -7.89 4.64 24.73
N VAL A 105 -8.10 5.80 24.10
CA VAL A 105 -7.02 6.67 23.64
C VAL A 105 -7.45 8.14 23.76
N PRO A 106 -6.52 9.11 23.92
CA PRO A 106 -6.88 10.52 23.88
C PRO A 106 -7.44 10.91 22.51
N ARG A 107 -8.23 11.99 22.47
CA ARG A 107 -8.89 12.49 21.26
C ARG A 107 -8.49 13.93 21.01
N GLY A 108 -7.71 14.18 19.95
CA GLY A 108 -7.36 15.51 19.51
C GLY A 108 -8.22 16.00 18.35
N ILE A 109 -7.64 16.87 17.54
CA ILE A 109 -8.31 17.53 16.41
C ILE A 109 -8.32 16.64 15.16
N ASP A 110 -7.32 15.77 14.99
CA ASP A 110 -7.17 14.89 13.84
C ASP A 110 -7.71 13.48 14.08
N PHE A 111 -8.44 13.31 15.18
CA PHE A 111 -8.73 12.00 15.74
C PHE A 111 -9.34 10.99 14.78
N TRP A 112 -10.22 11.42 13.86
CA TRP A 112 -10.84 10.49 12.92
C TRP A 112 -9.97 10.16 11.70
N TRP A 113 -8.88 10.88 11.45
CA TRP A 113 -7.90 10.54 10.40
C TRP A 113 -6.90 9.52 10.93
N VAL A 114 -7.42 8.37 11.38
CA VAL A 114 -6.66 7.26 11.97
C VAL A 114 -5.53 6.76 11.06
N ARG A 115 -5.61 7.05 9.75
CA ARG A 115 -4.55 6.74 8.79
C ARG A 115 -3.34 7.65 8.94
N ASP A 116 -3.52 8.90 9.32
CA ASP A 116 -2.44 9.87 9.26
C ASP A 116 -1.53 9.76 10.48
N TRP A 117 -2.13 9.72 11.67
CA TRP A 117 -1.38 9.55 12.92
C TRP A 117 -1.26 8.07 13.34
N GLY A 118 -2.14 7.17 12.90
CA GLY A 118 -2.17 5.79 13.41
C GLY A 118 -0.94 4.96 13.01
N PRO A 119 -0.63 3.87 13.73
CA PRO A 119 0.66 3.21 13.59
C PRO A 119 0.69 2.22 12.43
N SER A 120 1.83 2.14 11.75
CA SER A 120 2.20 0.97 10.93
C SER A 120 2.69 -0.17 11.83
N ALA A 121 2.58 -1.42 11.38
CA ALA A 121 3.18 -2.57 12.05
C ALA A 121 4.64 -2.75 11.62
N ILE A 122 5.55 -2.87 12.60
CA ILE A 122 6.98 -3.12 12.38
C ILE A 122 7.36 -4.45 13.04
N PHE A 123 7.81 -5.41 12.25
CA PHE A 123 8.39 -6.66 12.71
C PHE A 123 9.89 -6.50 12.97
N THR A 124 10.33 -6.70 14.20
CA THR A 124 11.75 -6.68 14.58
C THR A 124 12.46 -7.98 14.15
N PRO A 125 13.80 -8.02 14.08
CA PRO A 125 14.56 -9.21 13.68
C PRO A 125 14.26 -10.46 14.50
N ASP A 126 13.87 -10.30 15.77
CA ASP A 126 13.45 -11.41 16.62
C ASP A 126 12.00 -11.86 16.34
N GLY A 127 11.33 -11.30 15.34
CA GLY A 127 9.98 -11.64 14.91
C GLY A 127 8.85 -11.05 15.78
N LYS A 128 9.13 -10.11 16.68
CA LYS A 128 8.06 -9.41 17.43
C LYS A 128 7.49 -8.28 16.59
N MET A 129 6.17 -8.11 16.65
CA MET A 129 5.51 -6.95 16.06
C MET A 129 5.45 -5.80 17.06
N LYS A 130 5.80 -4.60 16.61
CA LYS A 130 5.66 -3.32 17.33
C LYS A 130 4.80 -2.35 16.53
N LEU A 131 4.16 -1.42 17.21
CA LEU A 131 3.47 -0.30 16.58
C LEU A 131 4.44 0.86 16.38
N ALA A 132 4.49 1.39 15.16
CA ALA A 132 5.28 2.57 14.81
C ALA A 132 4.66 3.84 15.43
N ASP A 133 5.42 4.54 16.26
CA ASP A 133 5.05 5.82 16.85
C ASP A 133 5.86 6.92 16.20
N ALA A 134 5.38 7.38 15.04
CA ALA A 134 5.98 8.49 14.32
C ALA A 134 5.36 9.80 14.77
N ASN A 135 6.19 10.85 14.78
CA ASN A 135 5.73 12.18 15.16
C ASN A 135 4.59 12.64 14.23
N CYS A 136 3.44 12.94 14.82
CA CYS A 136 2.29 13.59 14.20
C CYS A 136 1.98 14.91 14.94
N LEU A 137 3.01 15.74 15.11
CA LEU A 137 2.94 16.96 15.93
C LEU A 137 2.07 18.07 15.34
N TYR A 138 1.71 17.96 14.07
CA TYR A 138 0.95 18.95 13.32
C TYR A 138 -0.19 18.27 12.57
N VAL A 139 -1.29 18.99 12.42
CA VAL A 139 -2.32 18.64 11.44
C VAL A 139 -1.64 18.53 10.07
N PRO A 140 -1.95 17.50 9.26
CA PRO A 140 -1.35 17.34 7.93
C PRO A 140 -1.41 18.64 7.14
N PRO A 141 -0.24 19.20 6.74
CA PRO A 141 -0.21 20.47 6.05
C PRO A 141 -0.63 20.33 4.60
N ARG A 142 -0.88 21.47 3.95
CA ARG A 142 -1.02 21.55 2.50
C ARG A 142 0.27 22.09 1.88
N ALA A 143 0.53 21.70 0.65
CA ALA A 143 1.58 22.26 -0.19
C ALA A 143 1.10 22.42 -1.63
N LYS A 144 1.81 23.26 -2.39
CA LYS A 144 1.65 23.37 -3.84
C LYS A 144 2.44 22.27 -4.55
N SER A 145 2.35 22.23 -5.88
CA SER A 145 2.94 21.16 -6.70
C SER A 145 4.47 21.11 -6.70
N GLY A 146 5.17 22.16 -6.28
CA GLY A 146 6.62 22.18 -6.18
C GLY A 146 7.11 21.54 -4.88
N CYS A 147 8.13 20.69 -4.96
CA CYS A 147 8.72 20.02 -3.79
C CYS A 147 9.44 20.96 -2.81
N SER A 148 9.70 22.21 -3.23
CA SER A 148 10.30 23.25 -2.39
C SER A 148 9.28 24.31 -1.95
N ASP A 149 8.00 24.12 -2.24
CA ASP A 149 6.96 25.08 -1.89
C ASP A 149 6.71 25.11 -0.37
N SER A 150 6.24 26.26 0.12
CA SER A 150 5.89 26.43 1.53
C SER A 150 4.79 25.49 1.98
N LEU A 151 4.82 25.14 3.27
CA LEU A 151 3.73 24.46 3.96
C LEU A 151 2.67 25.48 4.39
N TYR A 152 1.40 25.10 4.24
CA TYR A 152 0.22 25.86 4.64
C TYR A 152 -0.59 25.03 5.64
N SER A 153 -1.29 25.69 6.56
CA SER A 153 -2.26 25.00 7.43
C SER A 153 -3.37 24.35 6.59
N LEU A 154 -3.93 23.24 7.08
CA LEU A 154 -5.13 22.65 6.50
C LEU A 154 -6.33 23.62 6.54
N PHE A 155 -6.37 24.50 7.54
CA PHE A 155 -7.50 25.39 7.81
C PHE A 155 -7.21 26.88 7.54
N SER A 156 -6.03 27.22 7.01
CA SER A 156 -5.63 28.60 6.71
C SER A 156 -4.68 28.66 5.52
N ASP A 157 -4.82 29.70 4.69
CA ASP A 157 -3.93 29.99 3.56
C ASP A 157 -2.74 30.87 3.95
N THR A 158 -2.58 31.21 5.22
CA THR A 158 -1.39 31.89 5.74
C THR A 158 -0.18 30.93 5.67
N PRO A 159 0.90 31.26 4.95
CA PRO A 159 2.08 30.41 4.90
C PRO A 159 2.70 30.20 6.27
N HIS A 160 3.19 28.98 6.53
CA HIS A 160 3.88 28.60 7.77
C HIS A 160 3.05 28.65 9.06
N GLU A 161 1.75 28.96 8.98
CA GLU A 161 0.83 28.71 10.08
C GLU A 161 0.64 27.20 10.22
N VAL A 162 0.97 26.64 11.40
CA VAL A 162 0.77 25.22 11.70
C VAL A 162 -0.18 25.06 12.87
N LEU A 163 -1.15 24.17 12.69
CA LEU A 163 -2.01 23.74 13.78
C LEU A 163 -1.40 22.50 14.41
N LYS A 164 -1.22 22.52 15.74
CA LYS A 164 -0.58 21.41 16.46
C LYS A 164 -1.59 20.27 16.68
N SER A 165 -1.09 19.04 16.59
CA SER A 165 -1.86 17.80 16.80
C SER A 165 -1.28 16.95 17.95
N ALA A 166 -0.73 17.62 18.96
CA ALA A 166 0.00 16.96 20.06
C ALA A 166 -0.84 15.95 20.88
N ILE A 167 -2.17 16.07 20.86
CA ILE A 167 -3.05 15.09 21.52
C ILE A 167 -3.13 13.81 20.68
N ASP A 168 -3.27 13.94 19.36
CA ASP A 168 -3.33 12.79 18.45
C ASP A 168 -1.96 12.09 18.34
N ASP A 169 -0.85 12.85 18.35
CA ASP A 169 0.53 12.34 18.50
C ASP A 169 0.69 11.42 19.73
N ALA A 170 0.09 11.80 20.87
CA ALA A 170 0.17 11.03 22.10
C ALA A 170 -0.72 9.76 22.12
N THR A 171 -1.41 9.42 21.03
CA THR A 171 -2.40 8.34 20.95
C THR A 171 -1.77 6.95 20.83
N ILE A 172 -0.56 6.85 20.27
CA ILE A 172 0.06 5.55 19.94
C ILE A 172 0.46 4.75 21.17
N LEU A 173 0.96 5.41 22.23
CA LEU A 173 1.32 4.73 23.48
C LEU A 173 0.10 4.10 24.18
N PRO A 174 -1.02 4.81 24.41
CA PRO A 174 -2.28 4.21 24.87
C PRO A 174 -2.82 3.12 23.94
N LEU A 175 -2.72 3.30 22.63
CA LEU A 175 -3.15 2.31 21.64
C LEU A 175 -2.35 1.01 21.76
N GLY A 176 -1.01 1.08 21.83
CA GLY A 176 -0.15 -0.09 22.05
C GLY A 176 -0.49 -0.83 23.33
N LYS A 177 -0.69 -0.10 24.43
CA LYS A 177 -1.16 -0.69 25.70
C LYS A 177 -2.51 -1.39 25.55
N GLY A 178 -3.46 -0.77 24.86
CA GLY A 178 -4.81 -1.33 24.67
C GLY A 178 -4.86 -2.54 23.73
N LEU A 179 -3.87 -2.68 22.84
CA LEU A 179 -3.72 -3.81 21.92
C LEU A 179 -2.73 -4.89 22.40
N ASP A 180 -2.11 -4.72 23.57
CA ASP A 180 -1.02 -5.58 24.06
C ASP A 180 0.13 -5.70 23.04
N LEU A 181 0.63 -4.53 22.61
CA LEU A 181 1.71 -4.37 21.66
C LEU A 181 2.73 -3.34 22.15
N ASP A 182 4.01 -3.70 22.04
CA ASP A 182 5.11 -2.76 22.24
C ASP A 182 5.08 -1.67 21.16
N VAL A 183 5.58 -0.49 21.52
CA VAL A 183 5.68 0.65 20.62
C VAL A 183 7.16 0.89 20.25
N LEU A 184 7.40 1.28 19.00
CA LEU A 184 8.70 1.70 18.50
C LEU A 184 8.62 3.18 18.11
N ASN A 185 9.33 4.03 18.87
CA ASN A 185 9.44 5.45 18.57
C ASN A 185 10.20 5.68 17.25
N LEU A 186 9.61 6.48 16.37
CA LEU A 186 10.18 6.96 15.12
C LEU A 186 10.34 8.48 15.24
N PRO A 187 11.55 9.01 15.52
CA PRO A 187 11.76 10.42 15.87
C PRO A 187 11.80 11.32 14.63
N PHE A 188 10.77 11.21 13.79
CA PHE A 188 10.59 11.95 12.55
C PHE A 188 9.09 11.95 12.18
N ILE A 189 8.69 12.89 11.31
CA ILE A 189 7.30 12.98 10.86
C ILE A 189 7.01 11.87 9.85
N ASN A 190 5.92 11.14 10.05
CA ASN A 190 5.43 10.18 9.09
C ASN A 190 3.89 10.18 9.03
N THR A 191 3.35 10.98 8.11
CA THR A 191 1.90 11.04 7.89
C THR A 191 1.47 9.82 7.09
N GLY A 192 0.72 8.91 7.72
CA GLY A 192 0.49 7.59 7.16
C GLY A 192 -0.39 7.53 5.91
N GLY A 193 -1.17 8.56 5.57
CA GLY A 193 -1.80 8.70 4.25
C GLY A 193 -0.79 9.02 3.14
N ASN A 194 0.37 9.58 3.51
CA ASN A 194 1.47 9.88 2.61
C ASN A 194 2.65 8.90 2.73
N PHE A 195 2.45 7.73 3.34
CA PHE A 195 3.45 6.68 3.43
C PHE A 195 2.85 5.34 3.00
N MET A 196 3.40 4.74 1.96
CA MET A 196 3.06 3.38 1.52
C MET A 196 4.30 2.52 1.41
N THR A 197 4.19 1.24 1.76
CA THR A 197 5.29 0.28 1.64
C THR A 197 4.85 -1.01 0.96
N ASP A 198 5.78 -1.65 0.25
CA ASP A 198 5.60 -2.97 -0.34
C ASP A 198 5.75 -4.12 0.67
N GLY A 199 6.13 -3.82 1.91
CA GLY A 199 6.38 -4.81 2.95
C GLY A 199 7.74 -5.52 2.84
N LEU A 200 8.51 -5.21 1.78
CA LEU A 200 9.77 -5.85 1.39
C LEU A 200 10.95 -4.87 1.38
N GLY A 201 10.80 -3.71 2.01
CA GLY A 201 11.86 -2.71 2.17
C GLY A 201 11.78 -1.53 1.20
N THR A 202 10.74 -1.45 0.37
CA THR A 202 10.45 -0.26 -0.44
C THR A 202 9.36 0.59 0.20
N ALA A 203 9.53 1.91 0.20
CA ALA A 203 8.47 2.85 0.56
C ALA A 203 8.31 3.98 -0.45
N PHE A 204 7.14 4.61 -0.41
CA PHE A 204 6.73 5.71 -1.28
C PHE A 204 6.07 6.81 -0.45
N SER A 205 6.41 8.05 -0.76
CA SER A 205 5.68 9.25 -0.32
C SER A 205 5.75 10.31 -1.40
N THR A 206 4.92 11.35 -1.29
CA THR A 206 5.14 12.56 -2.08
C THR A 206 6.15 13.48 -1.41
N CYS A 207 6.68 14.45 -2.17
CA CYS A 207 7.73 15.32 -1.68
C CYS A 207 7.32 16.29 -0.56
N ILE A 208 6.03 16.44 -0.24
CA ILE A 208 5.61 17.18 0.97
C ILE A 208 6.18 16.54 2.25
N LEU A 209 6.35 15.21 2.31
CA LEU A 209 6.75 14.53 3.55
C LEU A 209 8.21 14.82 3.97
N PRO A 210 9.20 14.84 3.05
CA PRO A 210 10.51 15.43 3.32
C PRO A 210 10.44 16.90 3.76
N SER A 211 9.55 17.72 3.17
CA SER A 211 9.39 19.13 3.55
C SER A 211 8.83 19.31 4.97
N GLU A 212 7.89 18.46 5.39
CA GLU A 212 7.40 18.37 6.77
C GLU A 212 8.53 18.04 7.74
N ASN A 213 9.34 17.03 7.41
CA ASN A 213 10.49 16.64 8.22
C ASN A 213 11.54 17.74 8.32
N LYS A 214 11.82 18.45 7.23
CA LYS A 214 12.71 19.61 7.22
C LYS A 214 12.17 20.74 8.11
N PHE A 215 10.86 21.01 8.06
CA PHE A 215 10.21 21.97 8.95
C PHE A 215 10.33 21.55 10.42
N HIS A 216 10.22 20.25 10.69
CA HIS A 216 10.48 19.64 12.01
C HIS A 216 11.97 19.45 12.35
N GLN A 217 12.88 20.09 11.59
CA GLN A 217 14.32 20.07 11.84
C GLN A 217 14.95 18.66 11.77
N THR A 218 14.33 17.74 11.03
CA THR A 218 14.91 16.46 10.63
C THR A 218 15.42 16.58 9.19
N PRO A 219 16.75 16.69 8.96
CA PRO A 219 17.31 16.77 7.61
C PRO A 219 16.97 15.53 6.80
N GLU A 220 16.80 15.69 5.48
CA GLU A 220 16.38 14.62 4.58
C GLU A 220 17.28 13.37 4.64
N ALA A 221 18.60 13.54 4.68
CA ALA A 221 19.54 12.43 4.83
C ALA A 221 19.34 11.66 6.15
N GLN A 222 19.00 12.36 7.23
CA GLN A 222 18.67 11.76 8.52
C GLN A 222 17.31 11.05 8.47
N TYR A 223 16.30 11.66 7.83
CA TYR A 223 14.99 11.05 7.61
C TYR A 223 15.11 9.70 6.91
N PHE A 224 15.84 9.62 5.79
CA PHE A 224 16.02 8.35 5.06
C PHE A 224 16.87 7.35 5.84
N LYS A 225 17.90 7.81 6.55
CA LYS A 225 18.70 6.96 7.44
C LYS A 225 17.83 6.31 8.53
N LEU A 226 16.98 7.10 9.20
CA LEU A 226 16.09 6.62 10.26
C LEU A 226 15.01 5.67 9.72
N ASN A 227 14.46 5.94 8.53
CA ASN A 227 13.55 5.02 7.85
C ASN A 227 14.22 3.65 7.59
N LYS A 228 15.47 3.65 7.15
CA LYS A 228 16.23 2.41 6.95
C LYS A 228 16.48 1.67 8.28
N GLU A 229 16.96 2.37 9.29
CA GLU A 229 17.37 1.78 10.57
C GLU A 229 16.19 1.29 11.43
N LEU A 230 15.08 2.03 11.42
CA LEU A 230 13.94 1.78 12.31
C LEU A 230 12.77 1.07 11.62
N GLN A 231 12.57 1.30 10.32
CA GLN A 231 11.44 0.74 9.56
C GLN A 231 11.85 -0.35 8.55
N GLY A 232 13.16 -0.53 8.31
CA GLY A 232 13.65 -1.48 7.31
C GLY A 232 13.54 -1.00 5.87
N ILE A 233 13.30 0.30 5.65
CA ILE A 233 13.10 0.84 4.30
C ILE A 233 14.46 1.13 3.67
N THR A 234 14.91 0.22 2.82
CA THR A 234 16.20 0.30 2.12
C THR A 234 16.11 1.03 0.79
N ASN A 235 14.91 1.07 0.19
CA ASN A 235 14.62 1.75 -1.05
C ASN A 235 13.45 2.72 -0.83
N TYR A 236 13.70 4.03 -0.93
CA TYR A 236 12.68 5.04 -0.70
C TYR A 236 12.46 5.85 -1.99
N HIS A 237 11.23 5.84 -2.50
CA HIS A 237 10.82 6.59 -3.67
C HIS A 237 10.02 7.85 -3.27
N ILE A 238 10.49 9.01 -3.71
CA ILE A 238 9.76 10.28 -3.57
C ILE A 238 9.10 10.60 -4.91
N VAL A 239 7.78 10.78 -4.88
CA VAL A 239 6.94 11.16 -6.01
C VAL A 239 6.66 12.67 -5.94
N SER A 240 6.56 13.34 -7.09
CA SER A 240 6.18 14.76 -7.11
C SER A 240 4.80 14.99 -6.48
N ASN A 241 4.63 16.16 -5.85
CA ASN A 241 3.31 16.69 -5.50
C ASN A 241 2.48 16.86 -6.78
N PHE A 242 1.19 16.60 -6.70
CA PHE A 242 0.33 16.42 -7.87
C PHE A 242 -0.85 17.38 -7.92
N GLU A 243 -1.18 18.09 -6.84
CA GLU A 243 -2.26 19.10 -6.81
C GLU A 243 -1.70 20.52 -6.83
N LYS A 244 -2.50 21.48 -7.32
CA LYS A 244 -2.14 22.91 -7.30
C LYS A 244 -1.91 23.42 -5.88
N LEU A 245 -2.76 23.01 -4.95
CA LEU A 245 -2.65 23.20 -3.51
C LEU A 245 -3.51 22.14 -2.83
N GLY A 246 -2.90 21.27 -2.04
CA GLY A 246 -3.60 20.18 -1.39
C GLY A 246 -2.70 19.50 -0.36
N ILE A 247 -3.19 18.45 0.27
CA ILE A 247 -2.40 17.67 1.25
C ILE A 247 -1.33 16.83 0.57
N GLN A 248 -1.45 16.60 -0.75
CA GLN A 248 -0.48 15.84 -1.55
C GLN A 248 -0.27 14.40 -1.05
N HIS A 249 -1.22 13.81 -0.32
CA HIS A 249 -1.09 12.45 0.18
C HIS A 249 -1.10 11.45 -0.97
N ILE A 250 -0.12 10.54 -0.96
CA ILE A 250 0.05 9.56 -2.04
C ILE A 250 -1.15 8.61 -2.17
N ASP A 251 -1.93 8.38 -1.11
CA ASP A 251 -3.16 7.55 -1.12
C ASP A 251 -4.34 8.15 -1.90
N CYS A 252 -4.30 9.44 -2.17
CA CYS A 252 -5.26 10.14 -3.01
C CYS A 252 -4.90 10.06 -4.51
N PHE A 253 -3.66 9.63 -4.82
CA PHE A 253 -3.11 9.55 -6.17
C PHE A 253 -2.92 8.10 -6.65
N MET A 254 -2.38 7.23 -5.81
CA MET A 254 -2.06 5.85 -6.18
C MET A 254 -2.25 4.87 -5.03
N LYS A 255 -2.21 3.58 -5.35
CA LYS A 255 -2.24 2.50 -4.37
C LYS A 255 -1.35 1.35 -4.82
N LEU A 256 -0.49 0.87 -3.93
CA LEU A 256 0.23 -0.39 -4.14
C LEU A 256 -0.76 -1.55 -4.04
N LEU A 257 -0.74 -2.45 -5.03
CA LEU A 257 -1.58 -3.64 -5.05
C LEU A 257 -0.83 -4.87 -4.51
N ASP A 258 0.47 -4.86 -4.72
CA ASP A 258 1.45 -5.82 -4.24
C ASP A 258 2.87 -5.24 -4.44
N GLU A 259 3.90 -6.06 -4.26
CA GLU A 259 5.30 -5.68 -4.41
C GLU A 259 5.76 -5.33 -5.84
N GLU A 260 4.90 -5.49 -6.85
CA GLU A 260 5.26 -5.26 -8.26
C GLU A 260 4.28 -4.39 -9.05
N ARG A 261 3.12 -4.04 -8.49
CA ARG A 261 2.04 -3.35 -9.20
C ARG A 261 1.54 -2.11 -8.46
N ILE A 262 1.41 -1.02 -9.20
CA ILE A 262 0.91 0.27 -8.72
C ILE A 262 -0.37 0.63 -9.49
N LEU A 263 -1.46 0.92 -8.79
CA LEU A 263 -2.70 1.45 -9.36
C LEU A 263 -2.74 2.96 -9.20
N VAL A 264 -2.76 3.70 -10.31
CA VAL A 264 -2.64 5.17 -10.33
C VAL A 264 -3.92 5.79 -10.87
N ALA A 265 -4.42 6.83 -10.20
CA ALA A 265 -5.58 7.59 -10.65
C ALA A 265 -5.39 8.16 -12.07
N GLU A 266 -6.49 8.23 -12.82
CA GLU A 266 -6.53 8.74 -14.20
C GLU A 266 -7.71 9.72 -14.32
N PRO A 267 -7.46 11.03 -14.23
CA PRO A 267 -8.47 12.06 -14.42
C PRO A 267 -9.07 12.04 -15.84
N PRO A 268 -10.21 12.71 -16.07
CA PRO A 268 -10.68 13.00 -17.43
C PRO A 268 -9.62 13.76 -18.23
N ALA A 269 -9.52 13.49 -19.53
CA ALA A 269 -8.48 14.09 -20.38
C ALA A 269 -8.55 15.63 -20.49
N ASP A 270 -9.71 16.22 -20.19
CA ASP A 270 -9.96 17.66 -20.16
C ASP A 270 -9.73 18.29 -18.76
N HIS A 271 -9.29 17.51 -17.77
CA HIS A 271 -9.02 17.99 -16.42
C HIS A 271 -7.59 18.52 -16.28
N GLU A 272 -7.38 19.59 -15.51
CA GLU A 272 -6.05 20.21 -15.36
C GLU A 272 -4.99 19.27 -14.77
N LEU A 273 -5.41 18.32 -13.93
CA LEU A 273 -4.52 17.32 -13.32
C LEU A 273 -4.16 16.16 -14.25
N TYR A 274 -4.87 15.96 -15.37
CA TYR A 274 -4.54 14.88 -16.31
C TYR A 274 -3.09 14.94 -16.82
N PRO A 275 -2.60 16.04 -17.41
CA PRO A 275 -1.21 16.13 -17.85
C PRO A 275 -0.20 16.01 -16.69
N VAL A 276 -0.56 16.44 -15.47
CA VAL A 276 0.30 16.30 -14.28
C VAL A 276 0.48 14.83 -13.91
N TYR A 277 -0.62 14.07 -13.86
CA TYR A 277 -0.61 12.66 -13.51
C TYR A 277 0.09 11.82 -14.58
N GLU A 278 -0.14 12.13 -15.87
CA GLU A 278 0.60 11.52 -16.97
C GLU A 278 2.11 11.77 -16.85
N ASN A 279 2.51 13.01 -16.55
CA ASN A 279 3.93 13.33 -16.38
C ASN A 279 4.56 12.49 -15.26
N ILE A 280 3.92 12.38 -14.09
CA ILE A 280 4.41 11.56 -12.98
C ILE A 280 4.50 10.08 -13.40
N VAL A 281 3.49 9.56 -14.08
CA VAL A 281 3.50 8.17 -14.57
C VAL A 281 4.66 7.92 -15.53
N GLN A 282 4.82 8.76 -16.57
CA GLN A 282 5.83 8.53 -17.62
C GLN A 282 7.25 8.81 -17.13
N ASN A 283 7.43 9.88 -16.35
CA ASN A 283 8.76 10.41 -16.03
C ASN A 283 9.28 10.00 -14.65
N GLU A 284 8.43 9.47 -13.76
CA GLU A 284 8.81 9.03 -12.42
C GLU A 284 8.48 7.54 -12.25
N LEU A 285 7.19 7.17 -12.17
CA LEU A 285 6.79 5.82 -11.75
C LEU A 285 7.28 4.72 -12.69
N LYS A 286 7.22 4.91 -14.01
CA LYS A 286 7.69 3.92 -15.00
C LYS A 286 9.20 3.67 -14.96
N LYS A 287 9.99 4.55 -14.33
CA LYS A 287 11.44 4.40 -14.18
C LYS A 287 11.82 3.63 -12.92
N LEU A 288 10.89 3.48 -11.97
CA LEU A 288 11.13 2.79 -10.71
C LEU A 288 11.25 1.28 -10.92
N LYS A 289 11.98 0.64 -10.02
CA LYS A 289 12.19 -0.81 -10.00
C LYS A 289 11.65 -1.42 -8.71
N THR A 290 11.05 -2.60 -8.83
CA THR A 290 10.59 -3.42 -7.72
C THR A 290 11.79 -3.93 -6.91
N VAL A 291 11.53 -4.51 -5.74
CA VAL A 291 12.56 -5.19 -4.94
C VAL A 291 13.28 -6.30 -5.72
N TYR A 292 12.65 -6.84 -6.77
CA TYR A 292 13.20 -7.86 -7.65
C TYR A 292 13.90 -7.30 -8.89
N GLY A 293 14.13 -5.98 -8.97
CA GLY A 293 14.85 -5.33 -10.07
C GLY A 293 14.02 -5.11 -11.36
N ARG A 294 12.75 -5.50 -11.36
CA ARG A 294 11.85 -5.34 -12.53
C ARG A 294 11.17 -3.98 -12.53
N PRO A 295 10.77 -3.42 -13.69
CA PRO A 295 9.89 -2.26 -13.70
C PRO A 295 8.56 -2.56 -12.98
N TYR A 296 8.02 -1.59 -12.24
CA TYR A 296 6.65 -1.69 -11.74
C TYR A 296 5.64 -1.75 -12.90
N GLU A 297 4.61 -2.60 -12.75
CA GLU A 297 3.44 -2.53 -13.62
C GLU A 297 2.54 -1.38 -13.15
N ILE A 298 2.40 -0.37 -14.00
CA ILE A 298 1.53 0.78 -13.74
C ILE A 298 0.16 0.54 -14.34
N LEU A 299 -0.85 0.37 -13.47
CA LEU A 299 -2.25 0.19 -13.80
C LEU A 299 -3.00 1.51 -13.60
N ARG A 300 -4.07 1.74 -14.37
CA ARG A 300 -4.83 2.99 -14.34
C ARG A 300 -6.20 2.83 -13.72
N LEU A 301 -6.57 3.78 -12.86
CA LEU A 301 -7.86 3.86 -12.17
C LEU A 301 -8.57 5.15 -12.60
N LYS A 302 -9.51 5.01 -13.56
CA LYS A 302 -10.31 6.13 -14.03
C LYS A 302 -11.05 6.80 -12.87
N THR A 303 -10.88 8.11 -12.77
CA THR A 303 -11.64 8.99 -11.89
C THR A 303 -12.37 10.04 -12.71
N ASP A 304 -13.34 10.72 -12.08
CA ASP A 304 -14.14 11.77 -12.70
C ASP A 304 -14.53 12.81 -11.63
N ARG A 305 -15.02 13.95 -12.10
CA ARG A 305 -15.51 15.05 -11.28
C ARG A 305 -16.75 14.61 -10.49
N TYR A 306 -16.75 14.80 -9.17
CA TYR A 306 -17.93 14.55 -8.34
C TYR A 306 -18.58 15.85 -7.82
N GLU A 307 -17.79 16.92 -7.66
CA GLU A 307 -18.25 18.23 -7.23
C GLU A 307 -17.36 19.35 -7.83
N GLY A 308 -17.87 20.10 -8.80
CA GLY A 308 -17.07 21.09 -9.52
C GLY A 308 -15.87 20.43 -10.23
N GLU A 309 -14.66 20.93 -9.99
CA GLU A 309 -13.40 20.32 -10.48
C GLU A 309 -12.80 19.30 -9.49
N GLN A 310 -13.49 18.95 -8.40
CA GLN A 310 -12.97 17.94 -7.47
C GLN A 310 -13.13 16.53 -8.03
N LEU A 311 -12.06 15.74 -8.00
CA LEU A 311 -12.03 14.36 -8.50
C LEU A 311 -12.32 13.33 -7.41
N ALA A 312 -13.00 12.25 -7.77
CA ALA A 312 -13.26 11.13 -6.88
C ALA A 312 -11.97 10.37 -6.52
N ALA A 313 -11.71 10.14 -5.24
CA ALA A 313 -10.49 9.48 -4.74
C ALA A 313 -10.65 7.96 -4.62
N TYR A 314 -10.90 7.24 -5.71
CA TYR A 314 -11.10 5.78 -5.69
C TYR A 314 -9.86 4.97 -5.27
N SER A 315 -8.66 5.56 -5.34
CA SER A 315 -7.42 4.96 -4.81
C SER A 315 -7.41 4.97 -3.28
N ASN A 316 -8.14 5.90 -2.65
CA ASN A 316 -8.27 6.06 -1.19
C ASN A 316 -9.18 4.98 -0.58
N SER A 317 -8.89 3.74 -0.95
CA SER A 317 -9.52 2.48 -0.54
C SER A 317 -8.63 1.78 0.48
N ILE A 318 -9.19 0.86 1.27
CA ILE A 318 -8.41 -0.01 2.16
C ILE A 318 -8.52 -1.47 1.71
N ILE A 319 -7.39 -2.18 1.74
CA ILE A 319 -7.29 -3.62 1.54
C ILE A 319 -7.16 -4.27 2.92
N VAL A 320 -8.09 -5.14 3.28
CA VAL A 320 -8.04 -5.90 4.54
C VAL A 320 -8.34 -7.35 4.23
N ASN A 321 -7.35 -8.21 4.49
CA ASN A 321 -7.44 -9.64 4.18
C ASN A 321 -7.82 -9.90 2.71
N LYS A 322 -9.03 -10.39 2.43
CA LYS A 322 -9.51 -10.72 1.07
C LYS A 322 -10.57 -9.74 0.57
N THR A 323 -10.76 -8.60 1.24
CA THR A 323 -11.76 -7.59 0.89
C THR A 323 -11.09 -6.24 0.61
N ILE A 324 -11.60 -5.56 -0.42
CA ILE A 324 -11.23 -4.19 -0.78
C ILE A 324 -12.46 -3.31 -0.60
N TYR A 325 -12.33 -2.26 0.22
CA TYR A 325 -13.40 -1.31 0.49
C TYR A 325 -13.09 0.00 -0.23
N VAL A 326 -13.95 0.39 -1.17
CA VAL A 326 -13.73 1.51 -2.09
C VAL A 326 -14.71 2.65 -1.77
N PRO A 327 -14.25 3.90 -1.59
CA PRO A 327 -15.15 5.03 -1.44
C PRO A 327 -15.90 5.30 -2.75
N LEU A 328 -17.21 5.53 -2.70
CA LEU A 328 -18.05 5.87 -3.85
C LEU A 328 -18.59 7.29 -3.72
N PHE A 329 -18.63 8.00 -4.85
CA PHE A 329 -18.92 9.42 -4.92
C PHE A 329 -20.28 9.73 -5.57
N GLN A 330 -21.17 8.74 -5.69
CA GLN A 330 -22.52 8.86 -6.25
C GLN A 330 -22.51 9.36 -7.71
N ILE A 331 -21.52 8.94 -8.48
CA ILE A 331 -21.33 9.31 -9.88
C ILE A 331 -21.18 8.08 -10.78
N LYS A 332 -21.38 8.24 -12.09
CA LYS A 332 -21.28 7.11 -13.05
C LYS A 332 -19.92 6.41 -13.03
N ALA A 333 -18.86 7.14 -12.68
CA ALA A 333 -17.50 6.60 -12.58
C ALA A 333 -17.34 5.56 -11.45
N ASP A 334 -18.21 5.55 -10.43
CA ASP A 334 -18.20 4.57 -9.33
C ASP A 334 -18.19 3.12 -9.84
N ARG A 335 -19.05 2.84 -10.83
CA ARG A 335 -19.15 1.51 -11.44
C ARG A 335 -17.85 1.10 -12.14
N VAL A 336 -17.22 2.05 -12.83
CA VAL A 336 -15.96 1.82 -13.55
C VAL A 336 -14.83 1.56 -12.55
N ALA A 337 -14.76 2.33 -11.47
CA ALA A 337 -13.77 2.14 -10.41
C ALA A 337 -13.89 0.74 -9.78
N LEU A 338 -15.10 0.30 -9.41
CA LEU A 338 -15.33 -1.03 -8.87
C LEU A 338 -14.98 -2.15 -9.85
N GLN A 339 -15.24 -1.97 -11.15
CA GLN A 339 -14.86 -2.93 -12.19
C GLN A 339 -13.33 -3.01 -12.35
N THR A 340 -12.65 -1.86 -12.33
CA THR A 340 -11.18 -1.80 -12.36
C THR A 340 -10.59 -2.55 -11.17
N TRP A 341 -11.05 -2.27 -9.96
CA TRP A 341 -10.62 -2.97 -8.74
C TRP A 341 -10.77 -4.49 -8.86
N ARG A 342 -11.94 -4.98 -9.31
CA ARG A 342 -12.17 -6.42 -9.52
C ARG A 342 -11.25 -7.04 -10.56
N LYS A 343 -10.94 -6.28 -11.63
CA LYS A 343 -10.04 -6.74 -12.70
C LYS A 343 -8.60 -6.84 -12.23
N VAL A 344 -8.11 -5.84 -11.47
CA VAL A 344 -6.69 -5.77 -11.07
C VAL A 344 -6.39 -6.57 -9.80
N MET A 345 -7.40 -6.92 -9.01
CA MET A 345 -7.27 -7.75 -7.80
C MET A 345 -8.16 -8.99 -7.88
N PRO A 346 -7.87 -9.95 -8.79
CA PRO A 346 -8.71 -11.13 -8.99
C PRO A 346 -8.89 -11.95 -7.71
N GLY A 347 -10.11 -12.43 -7.50
CA GLY A 347 -10.52 -13.19 -6.32
C GLY A 347 -10.74 -12.36 -5.05
N TYR A 348 -10.39 -11.06 -5.03
CA TYR A 348 -10.76 -10.19 -3.90
C TYR A 348 -12.24 -9.84 -3.96
N THR A 349 -12.87 -9.76 -2.79
CA THR A 349 -14.22 -9.20 -2.68
C THR A 349 -14.12 -7.68 -2.71
N VAL A 350 -14.69 -7.04 -3.73
CA VAL A 350 -14.67 -5.56 -3.87
C VAL A 350 -16.03 -4.99 -3.50
N LYS A 351 -16.05 -4.18 -2.44
CA LYS A 351 -17.25 -3.54 -1.88
C LYS A 351 -17.11 -2.02 -1.93
N GLY A 352 -18.14 -1.33 -2.40
CA GLY A 352 -18.16 0.13 -2.52
C GLY A 352 -19.07 0.77 -1.48
N PHE A 353 -18.67 1.93 -0.94
CA PHE A 353 -19.38 2.66 0.10
C PHE A 353 -19.55 4.13 -0.24
N GLU A 354 -20.79 4.52 -0.49
CA GLU A 354 -21.20 5.92 -0.52
C GLU A 354 -21.19 6.49 0.90
N PHE A 355 -20.96 7.80 1.02
CA PHE A 355 -21.07 8.52 2.29
C PHE A 355 -21.77 9.85 2.06
N ALA A 356 -23.09 9.81 2.02
CA ALA A 356 -23.93 11.01 1.95
C ALA A 356 -24.35 11.40 3.37
N LEU A 357 -23.91 12.55 3.87
CA LEU A 357 -24.08 12.94 5.28
C LEU A 357 -25.56 13.04 5.70
N LYS A 358 -26.45 13.32 4.76
CA LYS A 358 -27.90 13.39 4.99
C LYS A 358 -28.52 12.03 5.34
N ASP A 359 -27.90 10.93 4.89
CA ASP A 359 -28.41 9.58 5.02
C ASP A 359 -27.87 8.87 6.27
N GLU A 360 -27.00 9.53 7.03
CA GLU A 360 -26.26 8.93 8.14
C GLU A 360 -26.98 9.14 9.46
N PRO A 361 -27.27 8.05 10.20
CA PRO A 361 -28.02 8.14 11.46
C PRO A 361 -27.21 8.80 12.58
N PHE A 362 -25.89 8.80 12.46
CA PHE A 362 -24.97 9.44 13.38
C PHE A 362 -23.78 10.01 12.61
N LEU A 363 -23.32 11.19 13.03
CA LEU A 363 -22.11 11.83 12.53
C LEU A 363 -21.36 12.45 13.70
N ALA A 364 -20.03 12.38 13.64
CA ALA A 364 -19.18 13.10 14.58
C ALA A 364 -19.52 14.61 14.59
N PRO A 365 -19.47 15.27 15.76
CA PRO A 365 -19.62 16.72 15.84
C PRO A 365 -18.62 17.44 14.89
N GLY A 366 -19.07 18.46 14.17
CA GLY A 366 -18.23 19.21 13.22
C GLY A 366 -18.23 18.64 11.79
N MET A 367 -18.70 17.41 11.56
CA MET A 367 -18.70 16.80 10.23
C MET A 367 -19.57 17.56 9.23
N LYS A 368 -20.74 18.07 9.63
CA LYS A 368 -21.62 18.79 8.69
C LYS A 368 -21.04 20.14 8.29
N GLU A 369 -20.35 20.80 9.22
CA GLU A 369 -19.69 22.07 9.01
C GLU A 369 -18.47 21.90 8.11
N GLN A 370 -17.65 20.88 8.37
CA GLN A 370 -16.42 20.62 7.62
C GLN A 370 -16.68 20.04 6.22
N TYR A 371 -17.79 19.31 6.02
CA TYR A 371 -18.16 18.67 4.76
C TYR A 371 -19.52 19.21 4.27
N SER A 372 -19.59 20.54 4.14
CA SER A 372 -20.82 21.29 3.88
C SER A 372 -21.50 21.00 2.53
N SER A 373 -20.81 20.35 1.58
CA SER A 373 -21.41 19.89 0.33
C SER A 373 -22.36 18.70 0.48
N GLY A 374 -22.35 18.06 1.65
CA GLY A 374 -23.14 16.86 1.93
C GLY A 374 -22.47 15.56 1.50
N TYR A 375 -21.36 15.61 0.75
CA TYR A 375 -20.47 14.47 0.55
C TYR A 375 -19.57 14.30 1.76
N GLY A 376 -19.62 13.14 2.39
CA GLY A 376 -18.71 12.78 3.48
C GLY A 376 -17.31 12.38 3.01
N TRP A 377 -17.12 12.14 1.71
CA TRP A 377 -15.81 11.92 1.07
C TRP A 377 -15.34 13.16 0.31
N LYS A 378 -14.02 13.36 0.22
CA LYS A 378 -13.35 14.41 -0.55
C LYS A 378 -12.19 13.84 -1.37
N SER A 379 -11.66 14.62 -2.32
CA SER A 379 -10.48 14.25 -3.12
C SER A 379 -9.25 13.94 -2.28
N GLY A 380 -9.06 14.70 -1.19
CA GLY A 380 -7.95 14.51 -0.25
C GLY A 380 -8.32 13.72 1.02
N ASP A 381 -9.55 13.21 1.14
CA ASP A 381 -9.97 12.55 2.37
C ASP A 381 -11.18 11.64 2.16
N ALA A 382 -10.92 10.34 2.15
CA ALA A 382 -11.97 9.34 2.03
C ALA A 382 -11.73 8.14 2.97
N LEU A 383 -12.05 6.93 2.49
CA LEU A 383 -12.12 5.74 3.33
C LEU A 383 -10.76 5.36 3.92
N HIS A 384 -9.70 5.41 3.12
CA HIS A 384 -8.36 5.03 3.58
C HIS A 384 -7.83 5.99 4.64
N CYS A 385 -8.08 7.30 4.52
CA CYS A 385 -7.67 8.32 5.49
C CYS A 385 -8.25 8.10 6.90
N ARG A 386 -9.38 7.41 7.00
CA ARG A 386 -10.14 7.25 8.25
C ARG A 386 -10.12 5.82 8.80
N THR A 387 -9.28 4.97 8.21
CA THR A 387 -9.17 3.55 8.57
C THR A 387 -7.71 3.10 8.56
N ARG A 388 -7.37 2.15 9.44
CA ARG A 388 -6.05 1.51 9.48
C ARG A 388 -6.21 0.01 9.72
N ALA A 389 -5.39 -0.83 9.11
CA ALA A 389 -5.39 -2.25 9.44
C ALA A 389 -4.81 -2.48 10.85
N VAL A 390 -5.30 -3.50 11.55
CA VAL A 390 -4.63 -4.06 12.74
C VAL A 390 -4.00 -5.38 12.32
N TRP A 391 -2.71 -5.38 12.05
CA TRP A 391 -1.98 -6.55 11.56
C TRP A 391 -1.93 -7.70 12.57
N ASP A 392 -1.84 -8.94 12.08
CA ASP A 392 -1.70 -10.12 12.94
C ASP A 392 -0.24 -10.28 13.42
N LYS A 393 -0.01 -10.09 14.73
CA LYS A 393 1.33 -10.19 15.36
C LYS A 393 1.99 -11.56 15.22
N GLU A 394 1.23 -12.59 14.87
CA GLU A 394 1.69 -13.96 14.66
C GLU A 394 1.42 -14.43 13.22
N MET A 395 1.30 -13.52 12.25
CA MET A 395 0.95 -13.85 10.87
C MET A 395 1.87 -14.92 10.26
N LEU A 396 1.31 -15.70 9.34
CA LEU A 396 2.09 -16.53 8.42
C LEU A 396 2.34 -15.71 7.16
N PHE A 397 3.53 -15.13 7.05
CA PHE A 397 3.91 -14.28 5.95
C PHE A 397 4.42 -15.11 4.77
N ILE A 398 4.00 -14.77 3.55
CA ILE A 398 4.45 -15.38 2.29
C ILE A 398 4.71 -14.26 1.28
N SER A 399 5.94 -14.18 0.75
CA SER A 399 6.26 -13.37 -0.44
C SER A 399 6.77 -14.26 -1.57
N VAL A 400 6.51 -13.88 -2.82
CA VAL A 400 6.81 -14.69 -3.99
C VAL A 400 7.52 -13.83 -5.03
N LYS A 401 8.76 -14.18 -5.39
CA LYS A 401 9.40 -13.66 -6.61
C LYS A 401 8.71 -14.36 -7.78
N ARG A 402 7.85 -13.63 -8.48
CA ARG A 402 7.08 -14.18 -9.60
C ARG A 402 8.01 -14.56 -10.76
N VAL A 403 7.64 -15.58 -11.52
CA VAL A 403 8.21 -15.80 -12.86
C VAL A 403 7.84 -14.60 -13.73
N ASP A 404 8.73 -14.22 -14.63
CA ASP A 404 8.42 -13.15 -15.59
C ASP A 404 7.18 -13.51 -16.39
N LYS A 405 6.34 -12.51 -16.69
CA LYS A 405 5.04 -12.74 -17.35
C LYS A 405 5.15 -13.47 -18.69
N VAL A 406 6.29 -13.32 -19.35
CA VAL A 406 6.63 -13.98 -20.61
C VAL A 406 8.05 -14.51 -20.49
N VAL A 407 8.23 -15.79 -20.77
CA VAL A 407 9.51 -16.49 -20.74
C VAL A 407 9.63 -17.35 -22.00
N ASP A 408 10.85 -17.64 -22.45
CA ASP A 408 11.06 -18.59 -23.55
C ASP A 408 10.94 -20.06 -23.06
N ALA A 409 10.92 -21.00 -24.00
CA ALA A 409 10.78 -22.43 -23.70
C ALA A 409 11.98 -23.04 -22.94
N GLU A 410 13.18 -22.46 -23.05
CA GLU A 410 14.39 -22.94 -22.36
C GLU A 410 14.52 -22.32 -20.96
N HIS A 411 13.71 -21.31 -20.63
CA HIS A 411 13.71 -20.66 -19.34
C HIS A 411 13.36 -21.63 -18.20
N ARG A 412 14.17 -21.61 -17.15
CA ARG A 412 13.91 -22.38 -15.93
C ARG A 412 12.86 -21.67 -15.08
N ASN A 413 11.66 -22.22 -15.03
CA ASN A 413 10.50 -21.66 -14.34
C ASN A 413 10.59 -21.84 -12.80
N ILE A 414 11.64 -21.30 -12.19
CA ILE A 414 11.87 -21.38 -10.74
C ILE A 414 11.09 -20.27 -10.03
N VAL A 415 10.20 -20.69 -9.14
CA VAL A 415 9.48 -19.79 -8.24
C VAL A 415 10.24 -19.73 -6.92
N TYR A 416 10.71 -18.54 -6.53
CA TYR A 416 11.31 -18.31 -5.22
C TYR A 416 10.29 -17.72 -4.26
N THR A 417 10.26 -18.21 -3.03
CA THR A 417 9.30 -17.82 -2.00
C THR A 417 9.99 -17.62 -0.67
N THR A 418 9.60 -16.57 0.06
CA THR A 418 9.96 -16.39 1.47
C THR A 418 8.73 -16.66 2.33
N ILE A 419 8.86 -17.58 3.30
CA ILE A 419 7.80 -17.95 4.23
C ILE A 419 8.31 -17.75 5.66
N ILE A 420 7.65 -16.86 6.41
CA ILE A 420 7.99 -16.53 7.79
C ILE A 420 6.79 -16.80 8.69
N ASP A 421 6.96 -17.67 9.67
CA ASP A 421 5.95 -17.94 10.70
C ASP A 421 6.22 -17.08 11.95
N TYR A 422 5.58 -15.91 12.03
CA TYR A 422 5.76 -15.01 13.18
C TYR A 422 5.17 -15.55 14.48
N SER A 423 4.34 -16.62 14.44
CA SER A 423 3.91 -17.33 15.66
C SER A 423 5.05 -18.11 16.33
N LYS A 424 6.16 -18.33 15.61
CA LYS A 424 7.32 -19.15 16.04
C LYS A 424 6.98 -20.61 16.38
N LYS A 425 5.78 -21.09 16.03
CA LYS A 425 5.41 -22.50 16.19
C LYS A 425 6.04 -23.38 15.12
N GLY A 426 6.44 -22.78 14.00
CA GLY A 426 7.12 -23.40 12.88
C GLY A 426 6.13 -23.92 11.84
N LEU A 427 6.62 -24.13 10.62
CA LEU A 427 5.81 -24.66 9.53
C LEU A 427 5.42 -26.13 9.77
N VAL A 428 4.24 -26.52 9.30
CA VAL A 428 3.84 -27.92 9.23
C VAL A 428 4.64 -28.58 8.11
N LYS A 429 5.21 -29.75 8.40
CA LYS A 429 6.05 -30.51 7.46
C LYS A 429 5.27 -30.77 6.17
N ASP A 430 5.92 -30.53 5.03
CA ASP A 430 5.40 -30.78 3.68
C ASP A 430 4.11 -29.98 3.33
N LYS A 431 3.76 -28.95 4.12
CA LYS A 431 2.60 -28.06 3.89
C LYS A 431 2.96 -26.68 3.35
N ALA A 432 4.24 -26.41 3.13
CA ALA A 432 4.69 -25.33 2.25
C ALA A 432 4.74 -25.90 0.82
N GLN A 433 3.78 -25.54 -0.02
CA GLN A 433 3.55 -26.18 -1.31
C GLN A 433 3.32 -25.14 -2.42
N LEU A 434 3.78 -25.47 -3.62
CA LEU A 434 3.39 -24.78 -4.85
C LEU A 434 2.33 -25.61 -5.57
N PHE A 435 1.26 -24.94 -6.00
CA PHE A 435 0.24 -25.49 -6.88
C PHE A 435 0.35 -24.84 -8.24
N TRP A 436 0.33 -25.62 -9.32
CA TRP A 436 0.36 -25.12 -10.69
C TRP A 436 -0.47 -25.97 -11.65
N ARG A 437 -0.87 -25.37 -12.78
CA ARG A 437 -1.50 -26.05 -13.91
C ARG A 437 -1.32 -25.25 -15.20
N ALA A 438 -1.54 -25.88 -16.35
CA ALA A 438 -1.74 -25.13 -17.58
C ALA A 438 -3.16 -24.53 -17.59
N GLU A 439 -3.29 -23.30 -18.10
CA GLU A 439 -4.58 -22.64 -18.22
C GLU A 439 -5.56 -23.50 -19.04
N GLY A 440 -6.78 -23.67 -18.51
CA GLY A 440 -7.80 -24.56 -19.08
C GLY A 440 -7.84 -25.97 -18.47
N GLU A 441 -6.82 -26.40 -17.74
CA GLU A 441 -6.87 -27.64 -16.97
C GLU A 441 -7.71 -27.47 -15.69
N THR A 442 -8.43 -28.52 -15.28
CA THR A 442 -9.23 -28.49 -14.05
C THR A 442 -8.42 -28.84 -12.80
N ASN A 443 -7.46 -29.75 -12.94
CA ASN A 443 -6.72 -30.32 -11.81
C ASN A 443 -5.42 -29.57 -11.56
N TRP A 444 -5.19 -29.18 -10.31
CA TRP A 444 -3.92 -28.62 -9.87
C TRP A 444 -2.90 -29.74 -9.67
N ARG A 445 -1.70 -29.56 -10.20
CA ARG A 445 -0.51 -30.29 -9.77
C ARG A 445 0.06 -29.57 -8.56
N SER A 446 0.61 -30.31 -7.60
CA SER A 446 1.19 -29.72 -6.39
C SER A 446 2.46 -30.44 -5.97
N ALA A 447 3.40 -29.68 -5.43
CA ALA A 447 4.62 -30.22 -4.85
C ALA A 447 5.00 -29.44 -3.59
N ALA A 448 5.68 -30.13 -2.66
CA ALA A 448 6.34 -29.44 -1.55
C ALA A 448 7.45 -28.54 -2.10
N LEU A 449 7.60 -27.36 -1.52
CA LEU A 449 8.70 -26.46 -1.86
C LEU A 449 10.03 -27.02 -1.33
N ASN A 450 11.09 -26.85 -2.09
CA ASN A 450 12.45 -27.19 -1.66
C ASN A 450 12.98 -26.08 -0.74
N PRO A 451 13.49 -26.39 0.46
CA PRO A 451 14.16 -25.39 1.29
C PRO A 451 15.50 -24.98 0.65
N SER A 452 15.91 -23.73 0.84
CA SER A 452 17.29 -23.31 0.58
C SER A 452 18.12 -23.38 1.86
N GLU A 453 19.36 -22.88 1.82
CA GLU A 453 20.22 -22.76 3.02
C GLU A 453 19.62 -21.82 4.08
N ASN A 454 18.77 -20.87 3.68
CA ASN A 454 18.04 -20.02 4.61
C ASN A 454 16.71 -20.69 5.01
N PRO A 455 16.42 -20.83 6.32
CA PRO A 455 15.25 -21.57 6.82
C PRO A 455 13.90 -20.96 6.45
N THR A 456 13.88 -19.70 6.00
CA THR A 456 12.67 -18.99 5.57
C THR A 456 12.50 -18.97 4.07
N HIS A 457 13.47 -19.46 3.30
CA HIS A 457 13.44 -19.40 1.84
C HIS A 457 13.22 -20.76 1.22
N PHE A 458 12.41 -20.75 0.19
CA PHE A 458 11.90 -21.92 -0.48
C PHE A 458 11.89 -21.68 -1.99
N PHE A 459 12.00 -22.75 -2.76
CA PHE A 459 11.87 -22.67 -4.20
C PHE A 459 11.24 -23.92 -4.79
N TYR A 460 10.66 -23.79 -5.97
CA TYR A 460 10.23 -24.93 -6.78
C TYR A 460 10.31 -24.57 -8.26
N GLU A 461 10.86 -25.49 -9.05
CA GLU A 461 10.89 -25.37 -10.52
C GLU A 461 9.65 -26.04 -11.08
N ILE A 462 8.82 -25.26 -11.78
CA ILE A 462 7.64 -25.79 -12.49
C ILE A 462 8.15 -26.54 -13.73
N PRO A 463 8.06 -27.88 -13.80
CA PRO A 463 8.70 -28.68 -14.85
C PRO A 463 7.81 -28.72 -16.11
N TYR A 464 7.52 -27.55 -16.69
CA TYR A 464 6.65 -27.41 -17.85
C TYR A 464 7.16 -26.32 -18.79
N HIS A 465 7.43 -26.69 -20.04
CA HIS A 465 8.14 -25.87 -21.02
C HIS A 465 7.46 -25.81 -22.39
N GLN A 466 6.18 -26.22 -22.48
CA GLN A 466 5.49 -26.25 -23.77
C GLN A 466 5.23 -24.84 -24.29
N LYS A 467 5.83 -24.53 -25.44
CA LYS A 467 5.62 -23.28 -26.19
C LYS A 467 4.13 -23.00 -26.43
N GLY A 468 3.72 -21.77 -26.16
CA GLY A 468 2.34 -21.28 -26.29
C GLY A 468 1.44 -21.56 -25.08
N ALA A 469 1.94 -22.24 -24.04
CA ALA A 469 1.17 -22.47 -22.83
C ALA A 469 1.16 -21.25 -21.91
N ASN A 470 0.03 -21.04 -21.25
CA ASN A 470 -0.09 -20.16 -20.10
C ASN A 470 -0.13 -21.04 -18.84
N ILE A 471 0.65 -20.69 -17.84
CA ILE A 471 0.72 -21.43 -16.58
C ILE A 471 0.13 -20.58 -15.47
N GLU A 472 -0.77 -21.17 -14.70
CA GLU A 472 -1.32 -20.59 -13.49
C GLU A 472 -0.68 -21.25 -12.27
N TYR A 473 -0.31 -20.48 -11.26
CA TYR A 473 0.27 -21.02 -10.03
C TYR A 473 -0.02 -20.16 -8.79
N TYR A 474 0.11 -20.77 -7.62
CA TYR A 474 0.04 -20.10 -6.32
C TYR A 474 0.80 -20.91 -5.25
N ILE A 475 1.10 -20.25 -4.14
CA ILE A 475 1.76 -20.86 -2.97
C ILE A 475 0.74 -21.05 -1.85
N VAL A 476 0.91 -22.13 -1.08
CA VAL A 476 0.22 -22.39 0.18
C VAL A 476 1.25 -22.67 1.27
N ALA A 477 1.01 -22.18 2.47
CA ALA A 477 1.75 -22.57 3.66
C ALA A 477 0.81 -22.81 4.85
N GLU A 478 1.21 -23.71 5.75
CA GLU A 478 0.53 -23.95 7.02
C GLU A 478 1.53 -23.87 8.18
N SER A 479 1.19 -23.09 9.20
CA SER A 479 1.92 -23.00 10.47
C SER A 479 1.34 -23.98 11.49
N LYS A 480 2.19 -24.50 12.37
CA LYS A 480 1.78 -25.27 13.56
C LYS A 480 0.92 -24.47 14.55
N SER A 481 0.80 -23.16 14.38
CA SER A 481 -0.20 -22.33 15.08
C SER A 481 -1.63 -22.53 14.58
N GLY A 482 -1.82 -23.22 13.45
CA GLY A 482 -3.10 -23.41 12.78
C GLY A 482 -3.38 -22.40 11.66
N ARG A 483 -2.53 -21.38 11.49
CA ARG A 483 -2.65 -20.42 10.38
C ARG A 483 -2.35 -21.09 9.04
N LYS A 484 -3.18 -20.80 8.04
CA LYS A 484 -3.05 -21.28 6.66
C LYS A 484 -3.19 -20.09 5.74
N GLU A 485 -2.17 -19.85 4.94
CA GLU A 485 -2.12 -18.69 4.05
C GLU A 485 -1.79 -19.14 2.63
N THR A 486 -2.24 -18.34 1.68
CA THR A 486 -1.90 -18.51 0.26
C THR A 486 -1.31 -17.24 -0.29
N GLN A 487 -0.52 -17.37 -1.36
CA GLN A 487 -0.02 -16.22 -2.11
C GLN A 487 -0.18 -16.49 -3.63
N PRO A 488 -1.05 -15.75 -4.35
CA PRO A 488 -1.89 -14.64 -3.86
C PRO A 488 -2.87 -15.05 -2.76
N ARG A 489 -3.25 -14.12 -1.88
CA ARG A 489 -4.15 -14.41 -0.74
C ARG A 489 -5.53 -14.95 -1.13
N THR A 490 -5.96 -14.67 -2.35
CA THR A 490 -7.25 -15.09 -2.88
C THR A 490 -7.19 -16.40 -3.67
N ALA A 491 -6.04 -17.08 -3.69
CA ALA A 491 -5.93 -18.38 -4.32
C ALA A 491 -6.90 -19.41 -3.71
N PRO A 492 -7.41 -20.35 -4.52
CA PRO A 492 -7.09 -20.57 -5.94
C PRO A 492 -7.89 -19.68 -6.91
N VAL A 493 -8.71 -18.74 -6.43
CA VAL A 493 -9.49 -17.84 -7.31
C VAL A 493 -8.60 -16.79 -7.95
N GLY A 494 -7.70 -16.19 -7.18
CA GLY A 494 -6.63 -15.34 -7.70
C GLY A 494 -5.32 -16.11 -7.78
N THR A 495 -4.63 -16.05 -8.92
CA THR A 495 -3.40 -16.81 -9.20
C THR A 495 -2.35 -15.93 -9.86
N TYR A 496 -1.09 -16.38 -9.84
CA TYR A 496 -0.04 -15.84 -10.69
C TYR A 496 -0.07 -16.53 -12.06
N HIS A 497 0.39 -15.81 -13.09
CA HIS A 497 0.37 -16.28 -14.46
C HIS A 497 1.67 -15.93 -15.17
N PHE A 498 2.16 -16.85 -16.00
CA PHE A 498 3.18 -16.56 -17.00
C PHE A 498 2.91 -17.35 -18.28
N LYS A 499 3.42 -16.82 -19.40
CA LYS A 499 3.31 -17.43 -20.73
C LYS A 499 4.68 -17.91 -21.20
N ILE A 500 4.70 -19.08 -21.82
CA ILE A 500 5.89 -19.66 -22.45
C ILE A 500 5.82 -19.37 -23.95
N GLU A 501 6.76 -18.61 -24.49
CA GLU A 501 6.74 -18.12 -25.88
C GLU A 501 7.64 -18.83 -26.88
#